data_AF-A0A9Q2NSS2-F1
#
_entry.id   AF-A0A9Q2NSS2-F1
#
_cell.length_a   1.000
_cell.length_b   1.000
_cell.length_c   1.000
_cell.angle_alpha   90.00
_cell.angle_beta   90.00
_cell.angle_gamma   90.00
#
_symmetry.space_group_name_H-M   'P 1'
#
loop_
_entity.id
_entity.type
_entity.pdbx_description
1 polymer ?
#
loop_
_entity_poly.entity_id
_entity_poly.type
_entity_poly.pdbx_seq_one_letter_code
_entity_poly.pdbx_strand_id
1 'polypeptide(L)'
;MRPSPLSALIAAQLMLVACTQFPELDDAVTERAKAADYPALINVAPILARTEGDGPPPEVQQSNLESRVAALRNRAERLKRTRVIDASARTRLDDDPRPDN
;
A
#
# COMPACT_ATOMS: atom_id res chain seq x y z
N MET A 1 4.20 -36.05 -6.66
CA MET A 1 4.29 -35.40 -7.99
C MET A 1 5.76 -35.18 -8.29
N ARG A 2 6.33 -35.88 -9.28
CA ARG A 2 7.77 -35.74 -9.60
C ARG A 2 7.92 -34.49 -10.47
N PRO A 3 8.74 -33.50 -10.09
CA PRO A 3 8.91 -32.30 -10.89
C PRO A 3 9.49 -32.67 -12.26
N SER A 4 8.91 -32.10 -13.31
CA SER A 4 9.42 -32.26 -14.67
C SER A 4 10.84 -31.70 -14.76
N PRO A 5 11.75 -32.33 -15.53
CA PRO A 5 13.11 -31.82 -15.73
C PRO A 5 13.12 -30.38 -16.28
N LEU A 6 12.11 -30.01 -17.06
CA LEU A 6 11.89 -28.64 -17.54
C LEU A 6 11.66 -27.66 -16.38
N SER A 7 10.90 -28.07 -15.37
CA SER A 7 10.61 -27.22 -14.20
C SER A 7 11.85 -27.01 -13.33
N ALA A 8 12.72 -28.02 -13.24
CA ALA A 8 13.99 -27.91 -12.53
C ALA A 8 14.97 -26.98 -13.28
N LEU A 9 15.00 -27.04 -14.61
CA LEU A 9 15.86 -26.19 -15.44
C LEU A 9 15.47 -24.71 -15.33
N ILE A 10 14.17 -24.41 -15.36
CA ILE A 10 13.64 -23.05 -15.20
C ILE A 10 13.96 -22.50 -13.79
N ALA A 11 13.77 -23.31 -12.75
CA ALA A 11 14.10 -22.91 -11.37
C ALA A 11 15.60 -22.63 -11.19
N ALA A 12 16.46 -23.43 -11.82
CA ALA A 12 17.90 -23.19 -11.82
C ALA A 12 18.25 -21.84 -12.47
N GLN A 13 17.68 -21.54 -13.65
CA GLN A 13 17.89 -20.26 -14.34
C GLN A 13 17.43 -19.05 -13.52
N LEU A 14 16.29 -19.15 -12.83
CA LEU A 14 15.79 -18.11 -11.94
C LEU A 14 16.73 -17.85 -10.75
N MET A 15 17.37 -18.89 -10.20
CA MET A 15 18.37 -18.73 -9.14
C MET A 15 19.62 -17.98 -9.59
N LEU A 16 20.02 -18.07 -10.87
CA LEU A 16 21.16 -17.30 -11.38
C LEU A 16 20.86 -15.80 -11.53
N VAL A 17 19.59 -15.41 -11.74
CA VAL A 17 19.19 -14.00 -11.97
C VAL A 17 18.58 -13.36 -10.71
N ALA A 18 18.10 -14.15 -9.75
CA ALA A 18 17.57 -13.63 -8.49
C ALA A 18 18.64 -12.97 -7.59
N CYS A 19 19.92 -13.23 -7.87
CA CYS A 19 21.07 -12.57 -7.21
C CYS A 19 21.72 -11.51 -8.11
N THR A 20 20.98 -10.84 -9.00
CA THR A 20 21.54 -9.70 -9.74
C THR A 20 22.06 -8.66 -8.77
N GLN A 21 23.32 -8.28 -8.94
CA GLN A 21 23.99 -7.25 -8.17
C GLN A 21 23.18 -5.95 -8.27
N PHE A 22 22.79 -5.39 -7.12
CA PHE A 22 22.27 -4.02 -7.07
C PHE A 22 23.31 -3.14 -7.76
N PRO A 23 22.91 -2.29 -8.73
CA PRO A 23 23.87 -1.43 -9.42
C PRO A 23 24.67 -0.65 -8.38
N GLU A 24 25.98 -0.55 -8.59
CA GLU A 24 26.89 0.11 -7.65
C GLU A 24 26.46 1.57 -7.53
N LEU A 25 25.73 1.89 -6.46
CA LEU A 25 25.15 3.22 -6.23
C LEU A 25 26.26 4.28 -6.08
N ASP A 26 27.47 3.83 -5.75
CA ASP A 26 28.67 4.64 -5.59
C ASP A 26 29.13 5.28 -6.90
N ASP A 27 28.78 4.71 -8.07
CA ASP A 27 29.04 5.33 -9.38
C ASP A 27 28.08 6.48 -9.71
N ALA A 28 26.90 6.50 -9.06
CA ALA A 28 25.92 7.57 -9.24
C ALA A 28 26.24 8.83 -8.41
N VAL A 29 27.14 8.72 -7.43
CA VAL A 29 27.52 9.82 -6.54
C VAL A 29 28.88 10.37 -6.94
N THR A 30 28.90 11.56 -7.53
CA THR A 30 30.15 12.26 -7.89
C THR A 30 31.06 12.45 -6.66
N GLU A 31 32.37 12.46 -6.85
CA GLU A 31 33.34 12.76 -5.78
C GLU A 31 33.05 14.11 -5.09
N ARG A 32 32.54 15.08 -5.85
CA ARG A 32 32.06 16.37 -5.31
C ARG A 32 30.90 16.20 -4.33
N ALA A 33 29.96 15.30 -4.62
CA ALA A 33 28.81 15.03 -3.75
C ALA A 33 29.21 14.26 -2.49
N LYS A 34 30.19 13.34 -2.58
CA LYS A 34 30.75 12.63 -1.41
C LYS A 34 31.48 13.58 -0.46
N ALA A 35 32.17 14.57 -1.00
CA ALA A 35 32.91 15.58 -0.24
C ALA A 35 32.06 16.82 0.14
N ALA A 36 30.76 16.83 -0.19
CA ALA A 36 29.89 17.95 0.15
C ALA A 36 29.54 17.93 1.65
N ASP A 37 29.44 19.12 2.23
CA ASP A 37 28.93 19.25 3.59
C ASP A 37 27.49 18.73 3.68
N TYR A 38 27.16 18.15 4.83
CA TYR A 38 25.79 17.74 5.10
C TYR A 38 24.87 18.98 5.08
N PRO A 39 23.70 18.91 4.42
CA PRO A 39 22.82 20.07 4.32
C PRO A 39 22.34 20.53 5.69
N ALA A 40 22.19 21.85 5.85
CA ALA A 40 21.61 22.42 7.04
C ALA A 40 20.15 21.96 7.18
N LEU A 41 19.85 21.27 8.29
CA LEU A 41 18.48 20.91 8.63
C LEU A 41 17.71 22.16 9.05
N ILE A 42 16.69 22.51 8.27
CA ILE A 42 15.75 23.58 8.63
C ILE A 42 14.56 23.00 9.37
N ASN A 43 13.99 23.77 10.30
CA ASN A 43 12.79 23.36 11.02
C ASN A 43 11.61 23.26 10.04
N VAL A 44 10.89 22.14 10.07
CA VAL A 44 9.73 21.88 9.19
C VAL A 44 8.45 22.56 9.69
N ALA A 45 8.33 22.86 10.98
CA ALA A 45 7.12 23.43 11.56
C ALA A 45 6.72 24.78 10.94
N PRO A 46 7.63 25.73 10.64
CA PRO A 46 7.30 26.96 9.91
C PRO A 46 6.78 26.72 8.49
N ILE A 47 7.18 25.61 7.84
CA ILE A 47 6.69 25.25 6.51
C ILE A 47 5.27 24.71 6.63
N LEU A 48 5.01 23.84 7.61
CA LEU A 48 3.68 23.27 7.87
C LEU A 48 2.67 24.33 8.28
N ALA A 49 3.07 25.28 9.14
CA ALA A 49 2.22 26.39 9.56
C ALA A 49 1.78 27.27 8.36
N ARG A 50 2.58 27.35 7.29
CA ARG A 50 2.20 28.06 6.05
C ARG A 50 1.19 27.30 5.20
N THR A 51 1.09 25.99 5.40
CA THR A 51 0.14 25.12 4.71
C THR A 51 -1.16 24.90 5.50
N GLU A 52 -1.25 25.43 6.72
CA GLU A 52 -2.49 25.44 7.49
C GLU A 52 -3.55 26.26 6.76
N GLY A 53 -4.43 25.57 6.02
CA GLY A 53 -5.46 26.19 5.18
C GLY A 53 -5.38 25.82 3.70
N ASP A 54 -4.34 25.12 3.23
CA ASP A 54 -4.19 24.67 1.83
C ASP A 54 -5.12 23.49 1.45
N GLY A 55 -6.13 23.20 2.28
CA GLY A 55 -7.15 22.19 2.04
C GLY A 55 -8.45 22.77 1.47
N PRO A 56 -9.34 21.93 0.94
CA PRO A 56 -10.69 22.37 0.62
C PRO A 56 -11.36 22.94 1.88
N PRO A 57 -12.24 23.95 1.74
CA PRO A 57 -12.98 24.50 2.86
C PRO A 57 -13.66 23.38 3.68
N PRO A 58 -13.78 23.52 5.01
CA PRO A 58 -14.37 22.49 5.87
C PRO A 58 -15.73 21.97 5.37
N GLU A 59 -16.55 22.84 4.76
CA GLU A 59 -17.86 22.52 4.21
C GLU A 59 -17.75 21.61 2.97
N VAL A 60 -16.73 21.84 2.13
CA VAL A 60 -16.41 21.00 0.97
C VAL A 60 -15.88 19.64 1.44
N GLN A 61 -15.04 19.62 2.47
CA GLN A 61 -14.56 18.36 3.06
C GLN A 61 -15.72 17.55 3.64
N GLN A 62 -16.62 18.21 4.37
CA GLN A 62 -17.76 17.56 5.00
C GLN A 62 -18.74 16.99 3.97
N SER A 63 -19.12 17.77 2.96
CA SER A 63 -19.98 17.28 1.87
C SER A 63 -19.35 16.11 1.09
N ASN A 64 -18.04 16.13 0.86
CA ASN A 64 -17.31 15.01 0.27
C ASN A 64 -17.37 13.75 1.15
N LEU A 65 -17.25 13.88 2.47
CA LEU A 65 -17.38 12.74 3.38
C LEU A 65 -18.79 12.19 3.40
N GLU A 66 -19.81 13.05 3.46
CA GLU A 66 -21.22 12.65 3.44
C GLU A 66 -21.59 11.90 2.17
N SER A 67 -21.16 12.39 1.01
CA SER A 67 -21.38 11.70 -0.27
C SER A 67 -20.73 10.31 -0.32
N ARG A 68 -19.51 10.19 0.21
CA ARG A 68 -18.80 8.90 0.33
C ARG A 68 -19.53 7.94 1.26
N VAL A 69 -20.01 8.43 2.41
CA VAL A 69 -20.81 7.61 3.35
C VAL A 69 -22.08 7.11 2.68
N ALA A 70 -22.80 7.97 1.94
CA ALA A 70 -23.99 7.57 1.20
C ALA A 70 -23.69 6.50 0.15
N ALA A 71 -22.62 6.69 -0.63
CA ALA A 71 -22.19 5.72 -1.63
C ALA A 71 -21.81 4.35 -1.01
N LEU A 72 -21.09 4.36 0.11
CA LEU A 72 -20.73 3.15 0.85
C LEU A 72 -21.95 2.43 1.39
N ARG A 73 -22.91 3.14 1.99
CA ARG A 73 -24.18 2.57 2.47
C ARG A 73 -24.96 1.93 1.32
N ASN A 74 -25.08 2.61 0.19
CA ASN A 74 -25.75 2.08 -1.00
C ASN A 74 -25.06 0.81 -1.53
N ARG A 75 -23.72 0.78 -1.52
CA ARG A 75 -22.95 -0.41 -1.89
C ARG A 75 -23.19 -1.55 -0.90
N ALA A 76 -23.19 -1.28 0.40
CA ALA A 76 -23.46 -2.28 1.42
C ALA A 76 -24.87 -2.88 1.26
N GLU A 77 -25.89 -2.06 1.03
CA GLU A 77 -27.26 -2.56 0.79
C GLU A 77 -27.37 -3.39 -0.48
N ARG A 78 -26.60 -3.06 -1.54
CA ARG A 78 -26.51 -3.91 -2.73
C ARG A 78 -25.86 -5.25 -2.42
N LEU A 79 -24.76 -5.25 -1.67
CA LEU A 79 -24.06 -6.47 -1.27
C LEU A 79 -24.90 -7.35 -0.34
N LYS A 80 -25.73 -6.77 0.54
CA LYS A 80 -26.65 -7.53 1.40
C LYS A 80 -27.76 -8.21 0.59
N ARG A 81 -28.26 -7.55 -0.46
CA ARG A 81 -29.31 -8.09 -1.34
C ARG A 81 -28.81 -9.18 -2.27
N THR A 82 -27.52 -9.18 -2.61
CA THR A 82 -26.90 -10.22 -3.43
C THR A 82 -26.29 -11.27 -2.52
N ARG A 83 -26.57 -12.56 -2.73
CA ARG A 83 -25.83 -13.62 -2.04
C ARG A 83 -24.42 -13.70 -2.65
N VAL A 84 -23.46 -12.97 -2.06
CA VAL A 84 -22.07 -12.89 -2.52
C VAL A 84 -21.23 -14.07 -2.04
N ILE A 85 -21.59 -14.66 -0.90
CA ILE A 85 -20.93 -15.84 -0.33
C ILE A 85 -21.93 -17.00 -0.22
N ASP A 86 -21.45 -18.23 -0.44
CA ASP A 86 -22.26 -19.43 -0.24
C ASP A 86 -22.49 -19.73 1.25
N ALA A 87 -23.37 -20.70 1.53
CA ALA A 87 -23.73 -21.05 2.90
C ALA A 87 -22.56 -21.58 3.73
N SER A 88 -21.64 -22.34 3.13
CA SER A 88 -20.46 -22.87 3.82
C SER A 88 -19.49 -21.73 4.17
N ALA A 89 -19.25 -20.82 3.25
CA ALA A 89 -18.46 -19.62 3.47
C ALA A 89 -19.05 -18.73 4.58
N ARG A 90 -20.39 -18.64 4.67
CA ARG A 90 -21.07 -17.89 5.75
C ARG A 90 -20.86 -18.54 7.12
N THR A 91 -21.03 -19.86 7.22
CA THR A 91 -20.81 -20.61 8.47
C THR A 91 -19.41 -20.39 9.00
N ARG A 92 -18.37 -20.50 8.17
CA ARG A 92 -16.99 -20.23 8.61
C ARG A 92 -16.76 -18.81 9.12
N LEU A 93 -17.47 -17.81 8.58
CA LEU A 93 -17.35 -16.41 9.00
C LEU A 93 -18.04 -16.15 10.34
N ASP A 94 -19.14 -16.86 10.62
CA ASP A 94 -19.84 -16.79 11.92
C ASP A 94 -19.11 -17.60 13.00
N ASP A 95 -18.38 -18.65 12.61
CA ASP A 95 -17.56 -19.48 13.49
C ASP A 95 -16.17 -18.87 13.76
N ASP A 96 -15.76 -17.81 13.03
CA ASP A 96 -14.50 -17.09 13.30
C ASP A 96 -14.62 -16.37 14.66
N PRO A 97 -13.82 -16.75 15.68
CA PRO A 97 -13.93 -16.14 17.00
C PRO A 97 -13.61 -14.65 16.89
N ARG A 98 -14.62 -13.81 17.13
CA ARG A 98 -14.43 -12.37 17.26
C ARG A 98 -13.39 -12.15 18.36
N PRO A 99 -12.23 -11.51 18.09
CA PRO A 99 -11.28 -11.23 19.15
C PRO A 99 -11.96 -10.34 20.18
N ASP A 100 -12.02 -10.85 21.41
CA ASP A 100 -12.49 -10.14 22.59
C ASP A 100 -11.64 -8.88 22.76
N ASN A 101 -12.25 -7.72 22.57
CA ASN A 101 -11.78 -6.44 23.08
C ASN A 101 -12.88 -5.88 23.98
#